data_AF-A0A7X6SHK6-F1
#
_entry.id   AF-A0A7X6SHK6-F1
#
_cell.length_a   1.000
_cell.length_b   1.000
_cell.length_c   1.000
_cell.angle_alpha   90.00
_cell.angle_beta   90.00
_cell.angle_gamma   90.00
#
_symmetry.space_group_name_H-M   'P 1'
#
loop_
_entity.id
_entity.type
_entity.pdbx_description
1 polymer ?
#
loop_
_entity_poly.entity_id
_entity_poly.type
_entity_poly.pdbx_seq_one_letter_code
_entity_poly.pdbx_strand_id
1 'polypeptide(L)' 'MDNKLEEIADIQEVLFAITEIIGSIKEEVNNIRISKNNKRGAFTKRILLISTKEE' A
#
# COMPACT_ATOMS: atom_id res chain seq x y z
N MET A 1 -11.76 -19.73 -5.40
CA MET A 1 -11.06 -18.99 -4.32
C MET A 1 -9.62 -18.71 -4.75
N ASP A 2 -9.02 -19.63 -5.50
CA ASP A 2 -7.67 -19.54 -6.09
C ASP A 2 -7.43 -18.28 -6.92
N ASN A 3 -8.31 -17.94 -7.87
CA ASN A 3 -8.11 -16.74 -8.72
C ASN A 3 -8.01 -15.42 -7.93
N LYS A 4 -8.60 -15.32 -6.72
CA LYS A 4 -8.52 -14.06 -5.96
C LYS A 4 -7.11 -13.80 -5.43
N LEU A 5 -6.33 -14.85 -5.15
CA LEU A 5 -4.97 -14.69 -4.68
C LEU A 5 -4.02 -14.41 -5.85
N GLU A 6 -4.28 -15.00 -7.02
CA GLU A 6 -3.55 -14.73 -8.27
C GLU A 6 -3.69 -13.25 -8.67
N GLU A 7 -4.91 -12.72 -8.71
CA GLU A 7 -5.15 -11.30 -9.05
C GLU A 7 -4.48 -10.33 -8.06
N ILE A 8 -4.38 -10.71 -6.78
CA ILE A 8 -3.65 -9.91 -5.78
C ILE A 8 -2.13 -9.98 -6.01
N ALA A 9 -1.62 -11.12 -6.45
CA ALA A 9 -0.23 -11.28 -6.83
C ALA A 9 0.11 -10.44 -8.08
N ASP A 10 -0.78 -10.40 -9.08
CA ASP A 10 -0.62 -9.59 -10.28
C ASP A 10 -0.57 -8.09 -9.93
N ILE A 11 -1.45 -7.62 -9.03
CA ILE A 11 -1.39 -6.25 -8.52
C ILE A 11 -0.07 -5.98 -7.78
N GLN A 12 0.41 -6.93 -6.98
CA GLN A 12 1.71 -6.79 -6.31
C GLN A 12 2.88 -6.69 -7.30
N GLU A 13 2.85 -7.46 -8.38
CA GLU A 13 3.88 -7.42 -9.43
C GLU A 13 3.91 -6.05 -10.11
N VAL A 14 2.74 -5.49 -10.45
CA VAL A 14 2.65 -4.14 -11.03
C VAL A 14 3.23 -3.08 -10.07
N LEU A 15 2.91 -3.16 -8.77
CA LEU A 15 3.46 -2.21 -7.78
C LEU A 15 4.98 -2.30 -7.67
N PHE A 16 5.54 -3.50 -7.75
CA PHE A 16 6.99 -3.69 -7.73
C PHE A 16 7.67 -3.16 -8.99
N ALA A 17 7.10 -3.42 -10.17
CA ALA A 17 7.61 -2.88 -11.43
C ALA A 17 7.63 -1.34 -11.41
N ILE A 18 6.57 -0.70 -10.91
CA ILE A 18 6.52 0.76 -10.75
C ILE A 18 7.59 1.24 -9.77
N THR A 19 7.78 0.54 -8.65
CA THR A 19 8.79 0.88 -7.63
C THR A 19 10.20 0.88 -8.21
N GLU A 20 10.51 -0.11 -9.03
CA GLU A 20 11.81 -0.22 -9.70
C GLU A 20 12.00 0.89 -10.74
N ILE A 21 10.96 1.22 -11.53
CA ILE A 21 11.00 2.31 -12.52
C ILE A 21 11.32 3.66 -11.89
N ILE A 22 10.79 3.94 -10.69
CA ILE A 22 11.04 5.20 -9.97
C ILE A 22 12.38 5.21 -9.21
N GLY A 23 13.21 4.16 -9.35
CA GLY A 23 14.54 4.07 -8.75
C GLY A 23 14.54 3.76 -7.25
N SER A 24 13.47 3.17 -6.72
CA SER A 24 13.37 2.73 -5.32
C SER A 24 13.37 1.20 -5.22
N ILE A 25 13.54 0.68 -4.01
CA ILE A 25 13.51 -0.77 -3.74
C ILE A 25 12.31 -1.17 -2.87
N LYS A 26 11.89 -2.44 -2.98
CA LYS A 26 10.74 -3.00 -2.25
C LYS A 26 10.82 -2.75 -0.74
N GLU A 27 12.01 -2.80 -0.17
CA GLU A 27 12.26 -2.58 1.26
C GLU A 27 11.94 -1.14 1.69
N GLU A 28 12.32 -0.14 0.90
CA GLU A 28 12.05 1.27 1.20
C GLU A 28 10.55 1.57 1.20
N VAL A 29 9.82 1.08 0.19
CA VAL A 29 8.36 1.20 0.11
C VAL A 29 7.70 0.53 1.30
N ASN A 30 8.19 -0.64 1.71
CA ASN A 30 7.66 -1.35 2.87
C ASN A 30 7.96 -0.61 4.18
N ASN A 31 9.13 0.00 4.33
CA ASN A 31 9.48 0.84 5.49
C ASN A 31 8.55 2.06 5.60
N ILE A 32 8.27 2.73 4.48
CA ILE A 32 7.29 3.83 4.43
C ILE A 32 5.89 3.33 4.83
N ARG A 33 5.47 2.17 4.32
CA ARG A 33 4.17 1.55 4.64
C ARG A 33 4.06 1.24 6.14
N ILE A 34 5.10 0.68 6.75
CA ILE A 34 5.15 0.39 8.20
C ILE A 34 5.11 1.68 9.01
N SER A 35 5.87 2.71 8.61
CA SER A 35 5.84 4.02 9.28
C SER A 35 4.44 4.66 9.25
N LYS A 36 3.76 4.60 8.10
CA LYS A 36 2.37 5.07 7.96
C LYS A 36 1.40 4.25 8.81
N ASN A 37 1.58 2.93 8.87
CA ASN A 37 0.78 2.06 9.74
C ASN A 37 0.95 2.46 11.21
N ASN A 38 2.18 2.58 11.69
CA ASN A 38 2.45 2.93 13.09
C ASN A 38 1.90 4.34 13.44
N LYS A 39 1.93 5.28 12.49
CA LYS A 39 1.42 6.65 12.70
C LYS A 39 -0.11 6.76 12.64
N ARG A 40 -0.79 5.97 11.80
CA ARG A 40 -2.20 6.19 11.42
C ARG A 40 -3.10 4.95 11.48
N GLY A 41 -2.56 3.77 11.81
CA GLY A 41 -3.31 2.54 12.05
C GLY A 41 -3.56 1.64 10.82
N ALA A 42 -2.93 1.91 9.68
CA ALA A 42 -3.13 1.21 8.39
C ALA A 42 -4.60 1.08 7.95
N PHE A 43 -4.81 0.36 6.85
CA PHE A 43 -6.12 0.08 6.28
C PHE A 43 -6.88 -1.05 7.00
N THR A 44 -6.33 -1.62 8.09
CA THR A 44 -6.98 -2.70 8.86
C THR A 44 -8.31 -2.27 9.46
N LYS A 45 -8.43 -0.99 9.83
CA LYS A 45 -9.69 -0.38 10.30
C LYS A 45 -10.61 0.08 9.16
N ARG A 46 -10.26 -0.18 7.88
CA ARG A 46 -10.97 0.34 6.69
C ARG A 46 -11.22 1.84 6.74
N ILE A 47 -10.31 2.61 7.35
CA ILE A 47 -10.50 4.05 7.57
C ILE A 47 -10.46 4.72 6.21
N LEU A 48 -11.63 5.15 5.75
CA LEU A 48 -11.81 6.05 4.63
C LEU A 48 -11.71 7.48 5.20
N LEU A 49 -10.78 8.29 4.71
CA LEU A 49 -10.75 9.71 5.04
C LEU A 49 -12.00 10.37 4.43
N ILE A 50 -12.97 10.76 5.27
CA ILE A 50 -14.25 11.30 4.81
C ILE A 50 -14.17 12.81 4.52
N SER A 51 -13.32 13.56 5.24
CA SER A 51 -13.13 15.00 5.03
C SER A 51 -11.77 15.48 5.54
N THR A 52 -11.19 16.46 4.88
CA THR A 52 -10.03 17.25 5.36
C THR A 52 -10.42 18.70 5.66
N LYS A 53 -11.71 19.02 5.73
CA LYS A 53 -12.17 20.36 6.09
C LYS A 53 -12.06 20.55 7.60
N GLU A 54 -11.41 21.64 8.00
CA GLU A 54 -11.62 22.27 9.30
C GLU A 54 -12.96 23.03 9.23
N GLU A 55 -14.04 22.43 9.72
CA GLU A 55 -15.31 23.10 10.06
C GLU A 55 -15.79 22.58 11.42
#